data_AF-A0A3N9MRN7-F1
#
_entry.id   AF-A0A3N9MRN7-F1
#
_cell.length_a   1.000
_cell.length_b   1.000
_cell.length_c   1.000
_cell.angle_alpha   90.00
_cell.angle_beta   90.00
_cell.angle_gamma   90.00
#
_symmetry.space_group_name_H-M   'P 1'
#
loop_
_entity.id
_entity.type
_entity.pdbx_description
1 polymer ?
#
loop_
_entity_poly.entity_id
_entity_poly.type
_entity_poly.pdbx_seq_one_letter_code
_entity_poly.pdbx_strand_id
1 'polypeptide(L)'
;MKTDKFVKVMLVIIAVLLFANIFKPQIQSFLAPEALAQQPANFAGTTVAITCSDNGKYVYATDGGSIFRSADYGEEGTWEEVVE
;
A
#
# COMPACT_ATOMS: atom_id res chain seq x y z
N MET A 1 10.48 -25.60 41.20
CA MET A 1 9.01 -25.56 41.39
C MET A 1 8.37 -24.16 41.28
N LYS A 2 9.13 -23.03 41.25
CA LYS A 2 8.57 -21.70 40.91
C LYS A 2 8.65 -21.38 39.42
N THR A 3 9.68 -21.89 38.74
CA THR A 3 9.93 -21.71 37.31
C THR A 3 8.83 -22.32 36.45
N ASP A 4 8.27 -23.48 36.82
CA ASP A 4 7.20 -24.13 36.06
C ASP A 4 5.89 -23.33 36.04
N LYS A 5 5.58 -22.65 37.14
CA LYS A 5 4.41 -21.77 37.24
C LYS A 5 4.62 -20.49 36.46
N PHE A 6 5.83 -19.92 36.52
CA PHE A 6 6.19 -18.72 35.78
C PHE A 6 6.16 -18.94 34.26
N VAL A 7 6.75 -20.05 33.78
CA VAL A 7 6.76 -20.41 32.36
C VAL A 7 5.35 -20.68 31.84
N LYS A 8 4.49 -21.36 32.61
CA LYS A 8 3.09 -21.55 32.23
C LYS A 8 2.31 -20.24 32.12
N VAL A 9 2.51 -19.31 33.07
CA VAL A 9 1.86 -17.98 33.02
C VAL A 9 2.33 -17.18 31.81
N MET A 10 3.63 -17.16 31.53
CA MET A 10 4.18 -16.50 30.35
C MET A 10 3.60 -17.07 29.04
N LEU A 11 3.49 -18.40 28.93
CA LEU A 11 2.91 -19.04 27.75
C LEU A 11 1.43 -18.68 27.55
N VAL A 12 0.65 -18.59 28.62
CA VAL A 12 -0.76 -18.16 28.55
C VAL A 12 -0.86 -16.70 28.08
N ILE A 13 -0.02 -15.81 28.62
CA ILE A 13 0.01 -14.40 28.21
C ILE A 13 0.37 -14.27 26.72
N ILE A 14 1.41 -14.99 26.27
CA ILE A 14 1.82 -15.00 24.87
C ILE A 14 0.69 -15.51 23.97
N ALA A 15 0.01 -16.59 24.36
CA ALA A 15 -1.11 -17.14 23.59
C ALA A 15 -2.28 -16.15 23.47
N VAL A 16 -2.62 -15.44 24.56
CA VAL A 16 -3.67 -14.41 24.55
C VAL A 16 -3.27 -13.22 23.68
N LEU A 17 -2.01 -12.78 23.74
CA LEU A 17 -1.51 -11.68 22.92
C LEU A 17 -1.50 -12.04 21.43
N LEU A 18 -1.12 -13.27 21.08
CA LEU A 18 -1.17 -13.76 19.70
C LEU A 18 -2.61 -13.84 19.20
N PHE A 19 -3.53 -14.37 20.01
CA PHE A 19 -4.94 -14.42 19.67
C PHE A 19 -5.49 -13.01 19.41
N ALA A 20 -5.28 -12.07 20.34
CA ALA A 20 -5.68 -10.68 20.16
C ALA A 20 -5.05 -10.03 18.91
N ASN A 21 -3.81 -10.38 18.57
CA ASN A 21 -3.15 -9.86 17.36
C ASN A 21 -3.76 -10.41 16.07
N ILE A 22 -4.25 -11.65 16.06
CA ILE A 22 -4.91 -12.28 14.91
C ILE A 22 -6.27 -11.64 14.60
N PHE A 23 -7.01 -11.18 15.62
CA PHE A 23 -8.35 -10.57 15.45
C PHE A 23 -8.35 -9.04 15.29
N LYS A 24 -7.20 -8.36 15.46
CA LYS A 24 -7.06 -6.92 15.21
C LYS A 24 -7.33 -6.44 13.77
N PRO A 25 -7.06 -7.20 12.68
CA PRO A 25 -7.12 -6.65 11.32
C PRO A 25 -8.53 -6.28 10.81
N GLN A 26 -9.61 -6.63 11.52
CA GLN A 26 -10.97 -6.59 10.92
C GLN A 26 -11.85 -5.42 11.36
N ILE A 27 -11.44 -4.61 12.35
CA ILE A 27 -12.30 -3.54 12.90
C ILE A 27 -11.95 -2.16 12.32
N GLN A 28 -10.72 -1.96 11.80
CA GLN A 28 -10.29 -0.66 11.29
C GLN A 28 -10.78 -0.36 9.86
N SER A 29 -11.25 -1.37 9.12
CA SER A 29 -11.73 -1.18 7.74
C SER A 29 -13.14 -0.56 7.65
N PHE A 30 -13.93 -0.59 8.72
CA PHE A 30 -15.34 -0.19 8.68
C PHE A 30 -15.59 1.27 9.12
N LEU A 31 -14.59 1.95 9.68
CA LEU A 31 -14.72 3.31 10.24
C LEU A 31 -13.80 4.34 9.58
N ALA A 32 -12.99 3.92 8.60
CA ALA A 32 -12.23 4.88 7.82
C ALA A 32 -13.19 5.57 6.84
N PRO A 33 -13.42 6.89 6.95
CA PRO A 33 -14.08 7.62 5.88
C PRO A 33 -13.25 7.39 4.61
N GLU A 34 -13.94 7.29 3.47
CA GLU A 34 -13.34 7.16 2.14
C GLU A 34 -12.44 8.37 1.88
N ALA A 35 -11.23 8.34 2.43
CA ALA A 35 -10.15 9.17 1.97
C ALA A 35 -9.87 8.65 0.57
N LEU A 36 -10.17 9.47 -0.43
CA LEU A 36 -9.65 9.32 -1.78
C LEU A 36 -8.13 9.22 -1.62
N ALA A 37 -7.62 8.00 -1.55
CA ALA A 37 -6.20 7.76 -1.51
C ALA A 37 -5.70 8.17 -2.89
N GLN A 38 -5.21 9.39 -3.03
CA GLN A 38 -4.20 9.68 -4.04
C GLN A 38 -3.02 8.77 -3.69
N GLN A 39 -3.02 7.58 -4.27
CA GLN A 39 -1.86 6.71 -4.24
C GLN A 39 -0.77 7.44 -5.03
N PRO A 40 0.36 7.82 -4.41
CA PRO A 40 1.52 8.23 -5.19
C PRO A 40 1.84 7.05 -6.10
N ALA A 41 1.90 7.28 -7.41
CA ALA A 41 2.25 6.26 -8.39
C ALA A 41 3.66 5.75 -8.04
N ASN A 42 3.72 4.65 -7.28
CA ASN A 42 4.96 4.00 -6.90
C ASN A 42 5.35 3.10 -8.07
N PHE A 43 6.21 3.60 -8.96
CA PHE A 43 6.74 2.87 -10.11
C PHE A 43 7.70 1.75 -9.69
N ALA A 44 7.20 0.73 -8.99
CA ALA A 44 8.02 -0.27 -8.29
C ALA A 44 8.10 -1.65 -8.98
N GLY A 45 7.50 -1.84 -10.16
CA GLY A 45 7.65 -3.10 -10.88
C GLY A 45 8.96 -3.19 -11.66
N THR A 46 9.29 -4.41 -12.10
CA THR A 46 10.59 -4.77 -12.68
C THR A 46 10.89 -4.13 -14.05
N THR A 47 9.90 -3.45 -14.64
CA THR A 47 10.03 -2.71 -15.90
C THR A 47 9.42 -1.33 -15.72
N VAL A 48 10.26 -0.31 -15.59
CA VAL A 48 9.83 1.09 -15.56
C VAL A 48 10.21 1.74 -16.87
N ALA A 49 9.24 2.39 -17.53
CA ALA A 49 9.49 3.19 -18.72
C ALA A 49 8.68 4.48 -18.68
N ILE A 50 9.21 5.52 -19.32
CA ILE A 50 8.57 6.83 -19.43
C ILE A 50 8.81 7.40 -20.83
N THR A 51 7.79 8.03 -21.40
CA THR A 51 7.86 8.79 -22.65
C THR A 51 6.95 10.01 -22.58
N CYS A 52 7.18 10.99 -23.45
CA CYS A 52 6.34 12.18 -23.53
C CYS A 52 6.07 12.60 -24.97
N SER A 53 5.07 13.49 -25.15
CA SER A 53 4.84 14.21 -26.41
C SER A 53 6.00 15.16 -26.72
N ASP A 54 6.05 15.64 -27.96
CA ASP A 54 7.07 16.58 -28.47
C ASP A 54 7.27 17.82 -27.58
N ASN A 55 6.17 18.35 -27.04
CA ASN A 55 6.13 19.51 -26.16
C ASN A 55 6.17 19.15 -24.66
N GLY A 56 6.27 17.86 -24.32
CA GLY A 56 6.31 17.37 -22.93
C GLY A 56 4.97 17.39 -22.18
N LYS A 57 3.89 17.92 -22.76
CA LYS A 57 2.59 18.08 -22.06
C LYS A 57 1.97 16.75 -21.67
N TYR A 58 1.98 15.78 -22.57
CA TYR A 58 1.47 14.43 -22.30
C TYR A 58 2.61 13.53 -21.91
N VAL A 59 2.55 12.94 -20.72
CA VAL A 59 3.57 12.02 -20.22
C VAL A 59 2.91 10.67 -19.97
N TYR A 60 3.53 9.60 -20.47
CA TYR A 60 3.11 8.23 -20.23
C TYR A 60 4.19 7.52 -19.45
N ALA A 61 3.81 6.82 -18.39
CA ALA A 61 4.71 6.03 -17.57
C ALA A 61 4.10 4.65 -17.30
N THR A 62 4.94 3.64 -17.13
CA THR A 62 4.52 2.31 -16.72
C THR A 62 5.40 1.83 -15.58
N ASP A 63 4.80 1.11 -14.65
CA ASP A 63 5.51 0.37 -13.60
C ASP A 63 5.65 -1.12 -13.96
N GLY A 64 5.24 -1.53 -15.15
CA GLY A 64 5.28 -2.92 -15.63
C GLY A 64 4.01 -3.72 -15.33
N GLY A 65 3.09 -3.18 -14.53
CA GLY A 65 1.74 -3.70 -14.34
C GLY A 65 0.71 -2.86 -15.08
N SER A 66 0.77 -1.54 -14.89
CA SER A 66 -0.20 -0.60 -15.43
C SER A 66 0.46 0.48 -16.30
N ILE A 67 -0.34 1.21 -17.07
CA ILE A 67 0.08 2.42 -17.78
C ILE A 67 -0.63 3.62 -17.17
N PHE A 68 0.14 4.63 -16.82
CA PHE A 68 -0.30 5.91 -16.29
C PHE A 68 -0.08 7.01 -17.31
N ARG A 69 -0.97 8.00 -17.33
CA ARG A 69 -0.90 9.20 -18.16
C ARG A 69 -1.01 10.45 -17.29
N SER A 70 -0.17 11.45 -17.56
CA SER A 70 -0.40 12.86 -17.17
C SER A 70 -0.66 13.70 -18.42
N ALA A 71 -1.60 14.63 -18.32
CA ALA A 71 -1.91 15.62 -19.38
C ALA A 71 -1.39 17.04 -19.05
N ASP A 72 -0.56 17.16 -18.01
CA ASP A 72 -0.02 18.42 -17.50
C ASP A 72 1.45 18.28 -17.10
N TYR A 73 2.31 17.95 -18.08
CA TYR A 73 3.77 17.93 -17.93
C TYR A 73 4.30 16.99 -16.83
N GLY A 74 3.51 16.01 -16.38
CA GLY A 74 3.90 15.11 -15.31
C GLY A 74 3.68 15.67 -13.89
N GLU A 75 2.94 16.77 -13.75
CA GLU A 75 2.65 17.40 -12.45
C GLU A 75 2.03 16.40 -11.47
N GLU A 76 2.46 16.48 -10.20
CA GLU A 76 1.97 15.58 -9.16
C GLU A 76 0.44 15.68 -9.00
N GLY A 77 -0.22 14.53 -8.89
CA GLY A 77 -1.69 14.47 -8.78
C GLY A 77 -2.46 14.60 -10.10
N THR A 78 -1.79 14.81 -11.23
CA THR A 78 -2.41 14.83 -12.57
C THR A 78 -2.38 13.49 -13.30
N TRP A 79 -1.87 12.46 -12.61
CA TRP A 79 -1.70 11.13 -13.16
C TRP A 79 -2.98 10.31 -13.03
N GLU A 80 -3.35 9.67 -14.13
CA GLU A 80 -4.46 8.73 -14.19
C GLU A 80 -4.01 7.41 -14.81
N GLU A 81 -4.55 6.30 -14.32
CA GLU A 81 -4.33 4.98 -14.90
C GLU A 81 -5.18 4.84 -16.17
N VAL A 82 -4.57 4.42 -17.28
CA VAL A 82 -5.23 4.31 -18.59
C VAL A 82 -5.32 2.87 -19.10
N VAL A 83 -4.49 1.95 -18.58
CA VAL A 83 -4.49 0.52 -18.89
C VAL A 83 -4.04 -0.27 -17.66
N GLU A 84 -4.77 -1.35 -17.35
CA GLU A 84 -4.47 -2.38 -16.35
C GLU A 84 -3.88 -3.64 -17.00
#